data_AF-A0AB73AEG2-F1
#
_entry.id   AF-A0AB73AEG2-F1
#
_cell.length_a   1.000
_cell.length_b   1.000
_cell.length_c   1.000
_cell.angle_alpha   90.00
_cell.angle_beta   90.00
_cell.angle_gamma   90.00
#
_symmetry.space_group_name_H-M   'P 1'
#
loop_
_entity.id
_entity.type
_entity.pdbx_description
1 polymer ?
#
loop_
_entity_poly.entity_id
_entity_poly.type
_entity_poly.pdbx_seq_one_letter_code
_entity_poly.pdbx_strand_id
1 'polypeptide(L)'
;MVDQDTFVNYLSQITGIKEAICLGVLSKLGAAVINYLKDGQSVDIPHLGTFNLTASSTGVKTLDEAKASQIKAINLRFSAKEETDLVLSRCALTRSVSLTNTNDVIKEKDPSGEIVDDPTA
;
A
#
# COMPACT_ATOMS: atom_id res chain seq x y z
N MET A 1 -6.67 5.50 12.11
CA MET A 1 -6.68 4.28 11.28
C MET A 1 -7.92 3.50 11.66
N VAL A 2 -8.78 3.16 10.70
CA VAL A 2 -9.93 2.28 10.96
C VAL A 2 -9.41 0.85 10.96
N ASP A 3 -9.70 0.08 12.02
CA ASP A 3 -9.29 -1.33 12.11
C ASP A 3 -10.24 -2.26 11.35
N GLN A 4 -9.84 -3.53 11.22
CA GLN A 4 -10.59 -4.53 10.48
C GLN A 4 -11.99 -4.75 11.08
N ASP A 5 -12.10 -4.82 12.39
CA ASP A 5 -13.37 -5.13 13.07
C ASP A 5 -14.37 -4.00 12.90
N THR A 6 -13.92 -2.75 13.02
CA THR A 6 -14.72 -1.55 12.75
C THR A 6 -15.20 -1.53 11.29
N PHE A 7 -14.31 -1.85 10.34
CA PHE A 7 -14.65 -1.87 8.92
C PHE A 7 -15.66 -3.00 8.58
N VAL A 8 -15.46 -4.20 9.14
CA VAL A 8 -16.36 -5.35 8.96
C VAL A 8 -17.74 -5.07 9.57
N ASN A 9 -17.79 -4.48 10.76
CA ASN A 9 -19.04 -4.08 11.39
C ASN A 9 -19.79 -3.04 10.52
N TYR A 10 -19.09 -2.04 9.98
CA TYR A 10 -19.71 -1.09 9.06
C TYR A 10 -20.31 -1.77 7.82
N LEU A 11 -19.57 -2.69 7.18
CA LEU A 11 -20.08 -3.47 6.05
C LEU A 11 -21.32 -4.29 6.42
N SER A 12 -21.30 -4.94 7.59
CA SER A 12 -22.43 -5.70 8.13
C SER A 12 -23.67 -4.82 8.28
N GLN A 13 -23.53 -3.62 8.84
CA GLN A 13 -24.64 -2.69 9.04
C GLN A 13 -25.27 -2.19 7.73
N ILE A 14 -24.46 -1.83 6.73
CA ILE A 14 -24.98 -1.26 5.48
C ILE A 14 -25.51 -2.32 4.51
N THR A 15 -25.09 -3.58 4.65
CA THR A 15 -25.52 -4.68 3.75
C THR A 15 -26.53 -5.62 4.39
N GLY A 16 -26.65 -5.64 5.73
CA GLY A 16 -27.41 -6.65 6.47
C GLY A 16 -26.74 -8.04 6.50
N ILE A 17 -25.51 -8.17 5.98
CA ILE A 17 -24.76 -9.44 5.95
C ILE A 17 -24.06 -9.64 7.29
N LYS A 18 -24.02 -10.88 7.79
CA LYS A 18 -23.30 -11.22 9.03
C LYS A 18 -21.81 -10.86 8.94
N GLU A 19 -21.27 -10.27 10.00
CA GLU A 19 -19.86 -9.88 10.11
C GLU A 19 -18.87 -10.98 9.70
N ALA A 20 -19.11 -12.24 10.11
CA ALA A 20 -18.25 -13.37 9.74
C ALA A 20 -18.16 -13.59 8.22
N ILE A 21 -19.25 -13.34 7.48
CA ILE A 21 -19.26 -13.43 6.02
C ILE A 21 -18.53 -12.23 5.42
N CYS A 22 -18.78 -11.01 5.91
CA CYS A 22 -18.06 -9.81 5.48
C CYS A 22 -16.54 -9.96 5.65
N LEU A 23 -16.09 -10.49 6.79
CA LEU A 23 -14.69 -10.80 7.06
C LEU A 23 -14.13 -11.84 6.07
N GLY A 24 -14.90 -12.90 5.81
CA GLY A 24 -14.51 -13.93 4.85
C GLY A 24 -14.34 -13.38 3.43
N VAL A 25 -15.24 -12.50 3.00
CA VAL A 25 -15.17 -11.83 1.69
C VAL A 25 -13.96 -10.88 1.63
N LEU A 26 -13.75 -10.06 2.66
CA LEU A 26 -12.63 -9.12 2.72
C LEU A 26 -11.27 -9.84 2.65
N SER A 27 -11.14 -10.96 3.37
CA SER A 27 -9.92 -11.78 3.35
C SER A 27 -9.64 -12.37 1.96
N LYS A 28 -10.69 -12.83 1.27
CA LYS A 28 -10.57 -13.38 -0.09
C LYS A 28 -10.33 -12.31 -1.15
N LEU A 29 -10.90 -11.11 -0.97
CA LEU A 29 -10.67 -9.97 -1.86
C LEU A 29 -9.19 -9.60 -1.91
N GLY A 30 -8.54 -9.48 -0.75
CA GLY A 30 -7.10 -9.18 -0.69
C GLY A 30 -6.25 -10.22 -1.43
N ALA A 31 -6.54 -11.50 -1.22
CA ALA A 31 -5.85 -12.59 -1.94
C ALA A 31 -6.09 -12.54 -3.46
N ALA A 32 -7.32 -12.28 -3.89
CA ALA A 32 -7.66 -12.16 -5.32
C ALA A 32 -6.90 -10.99 -5.98
N VAL A 33 -6.89 -9.81 -5.35
CA VAL A 33 -6.17 -8.64 -5.84
C VAL A 33 -4.68 -8.95 -6.02
N ILE A 34 -4.04 -9.57 -5.01
CA ILE A 34 -2.61 -9.93 -5.08
C ILE A 34 -2.33 -10.92 -6.22
N ASN A 35 -3.20 -11.93 -6.40
CA ASN A 35 -2.99 -12.94 -7.43
C ASN A 35 -3.01 -12.33 -8.84
N TYR A 36 -4.00 -11.49 -9.14
CA TYR A 36 -4.08 -10.84 -10.46
C TYR A 36 -2.94 -9.83 -10.69
N LEU A 37 -2.54 -9.09 -9.64
CA LEU A 37 -1.41 -8.17 -9.75
C LEU A 37 -0.09 -8.90 -10.04
N LYS A 38 0.15 -10.06 -9.45
CA LYS A 38 1.35 -10.88 -9.72
C LYS A 38 1.45 -11.30 -11.18
N ASP A 39 0.32 -11.51 -11.84
CA ASP A 39 0.23 -11.84 -13.26
C ASP A 39 0.30 -10.60 -14.18
N GLY A 40 0.58 -9.42 -13.62
CA GLY A 40 0.69 -8.16 -14.34
C GLY A 40 -0.67 -7.55 -14.71
N GLN A 41 -1.78 -8.10 -14.22
CA GLN A 41 -3.12 -7.59 -14.50
C GLN A 41 -3.46 -6.43 -13.56
N SER A 42 -4.23 -5.48 -14.09
CA SER A 42 -4.87 -4.45 -13.27
C SER A 42 -6.18 -4.98 -12.70
N VAL A 43 -6.49 -4.61 -11.46
CA VAL A 43 -7.73 -4.98 -10.78
C VAL A 43 -8.57 -3.75 -10.56
N ASP A 44 -9.73 -3.70 -11.22
CA ASP A 44 -10.71 -2.64 -11.06
C ASP A 44 -11.75 -3.03 -10.00
N ILE A 45 -11.88 -2.23 -8.94
CA ILE A 45 -12.93 -2.39 -7.93
C ILE A 45 -13.97 -1.28 -8.15
N PRO A 46 -15.22 -1.64 -8.50
CA PRO A 46 -16.30 -0.67 -8.69
C PRO A 46 -16.45 0.27 -7.51
N HIS A 47 -16.71 1.55 -7.80
CA HIS A 47 -16.90 2.65 -6.83
C HIS A 47 -15.70 2.95 -5.90
N LEU A 48 -14.57 2.26 -6.08
CA LEU A 48 -13.35 2.49 -5.31
C LEU A 48 -12.21 3.00 -6.18
N GLY A 49 -11.78 2.21 -7.17
CA GLY A 49 -10.60 2.53 -7.97
C GLY A 49 -9.94 1.32 -8.59
N THR A 50 -8.82 1.57 -9.25
CA THR A 50 -8.05 0.56 -9.95
C THR A 50 -6.69 0.38 -9.29
N PHE A 51 -6.31 -0.87 -9.06
CA PHE A 51 -4.98 -1.28 -8.62
C PHE A 51 -4.19 -1.79 -9.82
N ASN A 52 -2.95 -1.33 -9.99
CA ASN A 52 -2.06 -1.87 -11.01
C ASN A 52 -0.60 -1.81 -10.56
N LEU A 53 0.23 -2.68 -11.14
CA LEU A 53 1.68 -2.59 -10.94
C LEU A 53 2.29 -1.65 -11.98
N THR A 54 3.28 -0.88 -11.54
CA THR A 54 4.14 -0.09 -12.43
C THR A 54 5.60 -0.41 -12.13
N ALA A 55 6.41 -0.58 -13.17
CA ALA A 55 7.84 -0.78 -13.02
C ALA A 55 8.58 0.54 -13.24
N SER A 56 9.51 0.87 -12.36
CA SER A 56 10.55 1.86 -12.64
C SER A 56 11.76 1.10 -13.17
N SER A 57 12.21 1.45 -14.38
CA SER A 57 13.35 0.79 -15.02
C SER A 57 14.25 1.78 -15.73
N THR A 58 15.48 1.36 -16.03
CA THR A 58 16.30 2.05 -17.03
C THR A 58 15.88 1.58 -18.42
N GLY A 59 15.58 2.51 -19.32
CA GLY A 59 15.20 2.19 -20.70
C GLY A 59 16.35 1.55 -21.49
N VAL A 60 16.00 0.66 -22.42
CA VAL A 60 16.90 0.03 -23.39
C VAL A 60 16.44 0.32 -24.81
N LYS A 61 17.33 0.11 -25.79
CA LYS A 61 17.04 0.45 -27.19
C LYS A 61 16.26 -0.65 -27.91
N THR A 62 16.44 -1.90 -27.51
CA THR A 62 15.84 -3.07 -28.16
C THR A 62 15.18 -3.99 -27.13
N LEU A 63 14.24 -4.82 -27.57
CA LEU A 63 13.55 -5.78 -26.70
C LEU A 63 14.52 -6.86 -26.18
N ASP A 64 15.49 -7.27 -27.01
CA ASP A 64 16.48 -8.31 -26.64
C ASP A 64 17.44 -7.84 -25.53
N GLU A 65 17.60 -6.53 -25.38
CA GLU A 65 18.39 -5.93 -24.29
C GLU A 65 17.61 -5.81 -22.98
N ALA A 66 16.29 -5.99 -23.00
CA ALA A 66 15.43 -5.84 -21.84
C ALA A 66 15.66 -7.01 -20.87
N LYS A 67 16.10 -6.68 -19.65
CA LYS A 67 16.40 -7.66 -18.59
C LYS A 67 15.75 -7.26 -17.28
N ALA A 68 15.40 -8.26 -16.47
CA ALA A 68 14.87 -8.04 -15.13
C ALA A 68 15.80 -7.18 -14.25
N SER A 69 17.13 -7.27 -14.45
CA SER A 69 18.12 -6.46 -13.73
C SER A 69 18.02 -4.95 -13.97
N GLN A 70 17.29 -4.50 -15.00
CA GLN A 70 17.07 -3.08 -15.29
C GLN A 70 15.84 -2.53 -14.56
N ILE A 71 15.01 -3.40 -13.98
CA ILE A 71 13.89 -3.01 -13.13
C ILE A 71 14.45 -2.62 -11.76
N LYS A 72 14.29 -1.35 -11.40
CA LYS A 72 14.75 -0.78 -10.13
C LYS A 72 13.73 -0.98 -9.02
N ALA A 73 12.45 -0.88 -9.37
CA ALA A 73 11.36 -1.03 -8.43
C ALA A 73 10.08 -1.48 -9.14
N ILE A 74 9.30 -2.30 -8.45
CA ILE A 74 7.90 -2.57 -8.77
C ILE A 74 7.06 -1.81 -7.75
N ASN A 75 6.16 -0.96 -8.23
CA ASN A 75 5.31 -0.13 -7.40
C ASN A 75 3.86 -0.55 -7.57
N LEU A 76 3.16 -0.74 -6.46
CA LEU A 76 1.69 -0.82 -6.46
C LEU A 76 1.12 0.58 -6.57
N ARG A 77 0.32 0.81 -7.61
CA ARG A 77 -0.40 2.07 -7.83
C ARG A 77 -1.88 1.84 -7.60
N PHE A 78 -2.49 2.75 -6.85
CA PHE A 78 -3.93 2.89 -6.74
C PHE A 78 -4.35 4.20 -7.43
N SER A 79 -5.38 4.12 -8.26
CA SER A 79 -6.00 5.25 -8.95
C SER A 79 -7.48 5.29 -8.59
N ALA A 80 -7.92 6.36 -7.93
CA ALA A 80 -9.34 6.56 -7.60
C ALA A 80 -10.18 6.74 -8.89
N LYS A 81 -11.43 6.27 -8.88
CA LYS A 81 -12.38 6.60 -9.95
C LYS A 81 -12.92 8.02 -9.78
N GLU A 82 -13.43 8.61 -10.86
CA GLU A 82 -14.01 9.97 -10.84
C GLU A 82 -15.03 10.15 -9.71
N GLU A 83 -15.94 9.20 -9.49
CA GLU A 83 -16.92 9.28 -8.39
C GLU A 83 -16.24 9.41 -7.02
N THR A 84 -15.22 8.59 -6.76
CA THR A 84 -14.42 8.63 -5.54
C THR A 84 -13.65 9.95 -5.43
N ASP A 85 -13.05 10.41 -6.52
CA ASP A 85 -12.29 11.67 -6.58
C ASP A 85 -13.19 12.90 -6.36
N LEU A 86 -14.41 12.90 -6.91
CA LEU A 86 -15.43 13.93 -6.68
C LEU A 86 -15.89 14.00 -5.23
N VAL A 87 -16.01 12.85 -4.54
CA VAL A 87 -16.35 12.82 -3.11
C VAL A 87 -15.17 13.33 -2.28
N LEU A 88 -13.95 12.83 -2.55
CA LEU A 88 -12.75 13.18 -1.79
C LEU A 88 -12.32 14.64 -1.99
N SER A 89 -12.48 15.20 -3.19
CA SER A 89 -12.16 16.60 -3.49
C SER A 89 -13.06 17.60 -2.74
N ARG A 90 -14.24 17.17 -2.29
CA ARG A 90 -15.17 17.97 -1.48
C ARG A 90 -14.94 17.82 0.02
N CYS A 91 -14.08 16.90 0.45
CA CYS A 91 -13.72 16.77 1.85
C CYS A 91 -12.85 17.96 2.28
N ALA A 92 -13.31 18.73 3.26
CA ALA A 92 -12.47 19.72 3.94
C ALA A 92 -11.40 18.97 4.74
N LEU A 93 -10.20 18.84 4.18
CA LEU A 93 -9.07 18.23 4.86
C LEU A 93 -8.65 19.14 6.02
N THR A 94 -9.05 18.80 7.24
CA THR A 94 -8.33 19.30 8.42
C THR A 94 -6.95 18.65 8.36
N ARG A 95 -5.90 19.44 8.15
CA ARG A 95 -4.51 19.00 7.95
C ARG A 95 -4.13 17.90 8.94
N SER A 96 -4.25 16.64 8.51
CA SER A 96 -3.93 15.45 9.29
C SER A 96 -3.42 14.32 8.38
N VAL A 97 -2.68 14.71 7.34
CA VAL A 97 -1.90 13.74 6.55
C VAL A 97 -0.53 13.63 7.19
N SER A 98 -0.27 12.51 7.86
CA SER A 98 1.11 12.11 8.19
C SER A 98 1.68 11.38 6.96
N LEU A 99 2.48 12.09 6.17
CA LEU A 99 3.36 11.47 5.18
C LEU A 99 4.66 11.13 5.91
N THR A 100 4.84 9.88 6.29
CA THR A 100 6.14 9.42 6.81
C THR A 100 7.01 9.06 5.61
N ASN A 101 8.08 9.82 5.40
CA ASN A 101 9.15 9.42 4.50
C ASN A 101 9.85 8.19 5.11
N THR A 102 9.79 7.04 4.44
CA THR A 102 10.40 5.79 4.91
C THR A 102 11.92 5.88 5.08
N ASN A 103 12.57 6.91 4.52
CA ASN A 103 14.00 7.17 4.74
C ASN A 103 14.30 7.78 6.12
N ASP A 104 13.31 8.31 6.84
CA ASP A 104 13.49 8.87 8.19
C ASP A 104 13.40 7.79 9.30
N VAL A 105 12.95 6.57 8.95
CA VAL A 105 12.81 5.44 9.90
C VAL A 105 14.14 4.67 10.07
N ILE A 106 15.09 4.85 9.16
CA ILE A 106 16.44 4.26 9.26
C ILE A 106 17.42 5.33 9.75
N LYS A 107 17.23 5.79 10.98
CA LYS A 107 18.36 6.29 11.78
C LYS A 107 18.49 5.39 12.98
N GLU A 108 19.51 4.54 12.89
CA GLU A 108 20.01 3.71 13.97
C GLU A 108 20.00 4.50 15.28
N LYS A 109 19.39 3.92 16.31
CA LYS A 109 19.91 4.13 17.65
C LYS A 109 20.30 2.77 18.19
N ASP A 110 21.59 2.50 17.99
CA ASP A 110 22.37 1.47 18.63
C ASP A 110 22.00 1.35 20.12
N PRO A 111 21.51 0.19 20.59
CA PRO A 111 21.23 -0.04 22.00
C PRO A 111 22.54 -0.48 22.68
N SER A 112 23.17 0.46 23.38
CA SER A 112 24.07 0.13 24.51
C SER A 112 25.39 -0.56 24.14
N GLY A 113 26.21 0.09 23.30
CA GLY A 113 27.65 -0.20 23.21
C GLY A 113 28.46 0.76 24.08
N GLU A 114 28.54 0.48 25.38
CA GLU A 114 29.41 1.22 26.31
C GLU A 114 30.87 0.93 25.97
N ILE A 115 31.57 1.89 25.35
CA ILE A 115 33.03 1.90 25.28
C ILE A 115 33.49 2.91 26.31
N VAL A 116 33.83 2.42 27.50
CA VAL A 116 34.58 3.19 28.48
C VAL A 116 36.03 3.18 28.00
N ASP A 117 36.47 4.26 27.36
CA ASP A 117 37.90 4.55 27.23
C ASP A 117 38.43 4.85 28.63
N ASP A 118 39.16 3.90 29.21
CA ASP A 118 39.91 4.06 30.46
C ASP A 118 41.02 5.11 30.26
N PRO A 119 40.99 6.27 30.95
CA PRO A 119 42.10 7.18 30.99
C PRO A 119 42.84 7.00 32.33
N THR A 120 44.01 6.36 32.27
CA THR A 120 45.16 6.55 33.18
C THR A 120 45.15 5.78 34.51
N ALA A 121 46.00 4.74 34.61
CA ALA A 121 47.08 4.61 35.62
C ALA A 121 47.97 3.38 35.35
#